data_AF-A0A6A6HYL7-F1
#
_entry.id   AF-A0A6A6HYL7-F1
#
_cell.length_a   1.000
_cell.length_b   1.000
_cell.length_c   1.000
_cell.angle_alpha   90.00
_cell.angle_beta   90.00
_cell.angle_gamma   90.00
#
_symmetry.space_group_name_H-M   'P 1'
#
loop_
_entity.id
_entity.type
_entity.pdbx_description
1 polymer ?
#
loop_
_entity_poly.entity_id
_entity_poly.type
_entity_poly.pdbx_seq_one_letter_code
_entity_poly.pdbx_strand_id
1 'polypeptide(L)'
;MSGLAEFEARLAKLQAIEDDKTALVQDLIQQVKTLESRLTITEKRLKQKRDLADMYDQRHIEKDGELGAVKQSLAQMNYVLVLVDGDCMPFVSSLLTPGEQGGRKASRLLKARVLEHLGDKKLPPNTKVVIRVYANLSGLSKAYRDAGLLHTVADFGAFVNGFNKEDALCDFVNAGDGKECADEKIKAAFQMAIDNVQCRHVILGGSADNGYARLLGPHRGSAKVALIEGPPFAKELVELASHFGAFDCQDVFSKTKLTVAQPLGTITPPRSPPPVTVRTVNFAAVASNPAA
;
A
#
# COMPACT_ATOMS: atom_id res chain seq x y z
N MET A 1 20.15 107.69 49.68
CA MET A 1 19.71 107.29 48.32
C MET A 1 20.44 106.03 47.81
N SER A 2 21.75 105.81 48.03
CA SER A 2 22.46 104.67 47.40
C SER A 2 22.28 103.29 48.08
N GLY A 3 22.03 103.23 49.40
CA GLY A 3 21.84 101.93 50.08
C GLY A 3 20.47 101.26 49.84
N LEU A 4 19.47 102.02 49.38
CA LEU A 4 18.14 101.48 49.05
C LEU A 4 18.20 100.68 47.74
N ALA A 5 18.86 101.24 46.72
CA ALA A 5 19.03 100.61 45.41
C ALA A 5 19.85 99.29 45.48
N GLU A 6 20.85 99.22 46.35
CA GLU A 6 21.64 98.02 46.56
C GLU A 6 20.83 96.90 47.25
N PHE A 7 19.93 97.27 48.18
CA PHE A 7 19.01 96.34 48.82
C PHE A 7 17.96 95.81 47.85
N GLU A 8 17.38 96.69 47.01
CA GLU A 8 16.43 96.33 45.94
C GLU A 8 17.08 95.38 44.91
N ALA A 9 18.33 95.62 44.51
CA ALA A 9 19.07 94.74 43.61
C ALA A 9 19.32 93.34 44.22
N ARG A 10 19.62 93.27 45.52
CA ARG A 10 19.83 92.01 46.24
C ARG A 10 18.51 91.24 46.42
N LEU A 11 17.40 91.93 46.66
CA LEU A 11 16.06 91.35 46.71
C LEU A 11 15.64 90.77 45.34
N ALA A 12 15.85 91.51 44.25
CA ALA A 12 15.56 91.05 42.90
C ALA A 12 16.35 89.78 42.52
N LYS A 13 17.62 89.70 42.96
CA LYS A 13 18.46 88.52 42.74
C LYS A 13 17.97 87.30 43.53
N LEU A 14 17.46 87.50 44.75
CA LEU A 14 16.85 86.42 45.55
C LEU A 14 15.53 85.95 44.93
N GLN A 15 14.68 86.88 44.47
CA GLN A 15 13.45 86.55 43.76
C GLN A 15 13.73 85.72 42.50
N ALA A 16 14.71 86.11 41.68
CA ALA A 16 15.11 85.33 40.51
C ALA A 16 15.56 83.90 40.86
N ILE A 17 16.30 83.72 41.97
CA ILE A 17 16.68 82.39 42.45
C ILE A 17 15.46 81.58 42.91
N GLU A 18 14.50 82.21 43.58
CA GLU A 18 13.26 81.58 44.02
C GLU A 18 12.41 81.13 42.81
N ASP A 19 12.34 81.96 41.78
CA ASP A 19 11.65 81.69 40.51
C ASP A 19 12.32 80.53 39.76
N ASP A 20 13.65 80.55 39.63
CA ASP A 20 14.43 79.46 39.00
C ASP A 20 14.26 78.13 39.75
N LYS A 21 14.28 78.14 41.08
CA LYS A 21 13.99 76.94 41.89
C LYS A 21 12.57 76.44 41.65
N THR A 22 11.60 77.35 41.59
CA THR A 22 10.20 77.00 41.35
C THR A 22 10.03 76.37 39.96
N ALA A 23 10.69 76.94 38.94
CA ALA A 23 10.70 76.39 37.59
C ALA A 23 11.33 74.98 37.55
N LEU A 24 12.47 74.78 38.22
CA LEU A 24 13.11 73.47 38.32
C LEU A 24 12.22 72.42 39.00
N VAL A 25 11.53 72.81 40.09
CA VAL A 25 10.57 71.93 40.79
C VAL A 25 9.40 71.56 39.88
N GLN A 26 8.87 72.51 39.11
CA GLN A 26 7.80 72.25 38.14
C GLN A 26 8.25 71.29 37.04
N ASP A 27 9.45 71.48 36.50
CA ASP A 27 10.05 70.59 35.50
C ASP A 27 10.24 69.17 36.05
N LEU A 28 10.74 69.03 37.28
CA LEU A 28 10.87 67.75 37.96
C LEU A 28 9.52 67.04 38.12
N ILE A 29 8.49 67.77 38.56
CA ILE A 29 7.13 67.22 38.68
C ILE A 29 6.61 66.76 37.32
N GLN A 30 6.87 67.52 36.25
CA GLN A 30 6.43 67.16 34.90
C GLN A 30 7.17 65.92 34.37
N GLN A 31 8.47 65.80 34.67
CA GLN A 31 9.24 64.59 34.35
C GLN A 31 8.73 63.36 35.10
N VAL A 32 8.46 63.47 36.41
CA VAL A 32 7.89 62.37 37.21
C VAL A 32 6.57 61.89 36.62
N LYS A 33 5.63 62.81 36.32
CA LYS A 33 4.36 62.47 35.65
C LYS A 33 4.55 61.75 34.31
N THR A 34 5.52 62.20 33.53
CA THR A 34 5.84 61.60 32.23
C THR A 34 6.40 60.19 32.40
N LEU A 35 7.28 59.98 33.38
CA LEU A 35 7.87 58.67 33.69
C LEU A 35 6.81 57.69 34.22
N GLU A 36 5.93 58.11 35.12
CA GLU A 36 4.82 57.30 35.64
C GLU A 36 3.86 56.84 34.54
N SER A 37 3.51 57.75 33.62
CA SER A 37 2.69 57.44 32.45
C SER A 37 3.37 56.40 31.54
N ARG A 38 4.66 56.60 31.25
CA ARG A 38 5.45 55.65 30.45
C ARG A 38 5.59 54.29 31.12
N LEU A 39 5.77 54.25 32.43
CA LEU A 39 5.86 53.01 33.21
C LEU A 39 4.55 52.23 33.09
N THR A 40 3.42 52.89 33.36
CA THR A 40 2.08 52.28 33.27
C THR A 40 1.79 51.70 31.89
N ILE A 41 2.11 52.44 30.82
CA ILE A 41 1.94 51.99 29.45
C ILE A 41 2.84 50.77 29.15
N THR A 42 4.09 50.80 29.61
CA THR A 42 5.06 49.72 29.38
C THR A 42 4.65 48.46 30.13
N GLU A 43 4.19 48.56 31.38
CA GLU A 43 3.66 47.45 32.16
C GLU A 43 2.45 46.80 31.48
N LYS A 44 1.51 47.63 30.98
CA LYS A 44 0.35 47.13 30.23
C LYS A 44 0.77 46.38 28.96
N ARG A 45 1.74 46.92 28.19
CA ARG A 45 2.27 46.26 26.98
C ARG A 45 3.02 44.98 27.31
N LEU A 46 3.78 44.96 28.41
CA LEU A 46 4.50 43.78 28.87
C LEU A 46 3.52 42.67 29.28
N LYS A 47 2.46 43.02 30.02
CA LYS A 47 1.39 42.09 30.39
C LYS A 47 0.71 41.50 29.15
N GLN A 48 0.31 42.33 28.20
CA GLN A 48 -0.28 41.86 26.95
C GLN A 48 0.64 40.91 26.17
N LYS A 49 1.95 41.19 26.12
CA LYS A 49 2.92 40.30 25.47
C LYS A 49 3.06 38.96 26.19
N ARG A 50 3.05 38.96 27.54
CA ARG A 50 3.07 37.74 28.34
C ARG A 50 1.81 36.91 28.11
N ASP A 51 0.64 37.54 28.20
CA ASP A 51 -0.65 36.87 27.97
C ASP A 51 -0.70 36.23 26.57
N LEU A 52 -0.18 36.92 25.54
CA LEU A 52 -0.08 36.37 24.19
C LEU A 52 0.89 35.18 24.12
N ALA A 53 2.07 35.27 24.74
CA ALA A 53 3.04 34.18 24.76
C ALA A 53 2.45 32.93 25.44
N ASP A 54 1.83 33.10 26.61
CA ASP A 54 1.18 32.02 27.34
C ASP A 54 0.05 31.37 26.52
N MET A 55 -0.74 32.18 25.79
CA MET A 55 -1.75 31.68 24.87
C MET A 55 -1.16 30.85 23.72
N TYR A 56 -0.03 31.25 23.16
CA TYR A 56 0.64 30.51 22.08
C TYR A 56 1.22 29.19 22.58
N ASP A 57 1.88 29.21 23.75
CA ASP A 57 2.44 28.00 24.36
C ASP A 57 1.33 27.01 24.71
N GLN A 58 0.24 27.48 25.30
CA GLN A 58 -0.91 26.63 25.61
C GLN A 58 -1.51 26.01 24.35
N ARG A 59 -1.64 26.78 23.27
CA ARG A 59 -2.14 26.28 21.98
C ARG A 59 -1.18 25.27 21.36
N HIS A 60 0.12 25.48 21.48
CA HIS A 60 1.13 24.55 20.98
C HIS A 60 1.03 23.21 21.72
N ILE A 61 0.95 23.24 23.06
CA ILE A 61 0.78 22.05 23.89
C ILE A 61 -0.51 21.30 23.52
N GLU A 62 -1.62 22.02 23.36
CA GLU A 62 -2.90 21.43 22.96
C GLU A 62 -2.80 20.76 21.58
N LYS A 63 -2.22 21.45 20.59
CA LYS A 63 -2.07 20.91 19.23
C LYS A 63 -1.11 19.74 19.16
N ASP A 64 -0.02 19.76 19.93
CA ASP A 64 0.89 18.63 20.04
C ASP A 64 0.21 17.42 20.70
N GLY A 65 -0.62 17.66 21.71
CA GLY A 65 -1.44 16.65 22.35
C GLY A 65 -2.43 16.00 21.37
N GLU A 66 -3.17 16.83 20.62
CA GLU A 66 -4.08 16.36 19.56
C GLU A 66 -3.34 15.56 18.49
N LEU A 67 -2.20 16.08 18.00
CA LEU A 67 -1.38 15.42 16.98
C LEU A 67 -0.83 14.09 17.49
N GLY A 68 -0.40 14.03 18.75
CA GLY A 68 0.05 12.82 19.43
C GLY A 68 -1.06 11.77 19.49
N ALA A 69 -2.26 12.16 19.91
CA ALA A 69 -3.43 11.28 19.98
C ALA A 69 -3.81 10.72 18.60
N VAL A 70 -3.83 11.56 17.56
CA VAL A 70 -4.10 11.13 16.17
C VAL A 70 -3.04 10.15 15.69
N LYS A 71 -1.75 10.45 15.89
CA LYS A 71 -0.65 9.55 15.50
C LYS A 71 -0.74 8.20 16.21
N GLN A 72 -1.08 8.19 17.51
CA GLN A 72 -1.24 6.96 18.27
C GLN A 72 -2.43 6.13 17.75
N SER A 73 -3.56 6.76 17.46
CA SER A 73 -4.73 6.09 16.86
C SER A 73 -4.38 5.47 15.50
N LEU A 74 -3.69 6.23 14.63
CA LEU A 74 -3.23 5.72 13.33
C LEU A 74 -2.28 4.52 13.49
N ALA A 75 -1.41 4.53 14.51
CA ALA A 75 -0.47 3.45 14.76
C ALA A 75 -1.14 2.13 15.20
N GLN A 76 -2.34 2.17 15.79
CA GLN A 76 -3.07 0.95 16.17
C GLN A 76 -3.63 0.18 14.96
N MET A 77 -3.77 0.86 13.82
CA MET A 77 -4.36 0.31 12.60
C MET A 77 -3.31 -0.12 11.57
N ASN A 78 -2.03 -0.22 11.95
CA ASN A 78 -0.98 -0.65 11.04
C ASN A 78 -1.24 -2.08 10.53
N TYR A 79 -1.03 -2.30 9.23
CA TYR A 79 -1.19 -3.62 8.64
C TYR A 79 -0.20 -3.89 7.50
N VAL A 80 -0.02 -5.16 7.18
CA VAL A 80 0.60 -5.66 5.96
C VAL A 80 -0.47 -6.31 5.11
N LEU A 81 -0.48 -5.98 3.83
CA LEU A 81 -1.39 -6.58 2.85
C LEU A 81 -0.65 -7.59 1.99
N VAL A 82 -1.15 -8.81 1.93
CA VAL A 82 -0.65 -9.87 1.06
C VAL A 82 -1.71 -10.11 -0.02
N LEU A 83 -1.36 -9.87 -1.26
CA LEU A 83 -2.20 -10.06 -2.43
C LEU A 83 -1.66 -11.25 -3.21
N VAL A 84 -2.47 -12.27 -3.41
CA VAL A 84 -2.09 -13.48 -4.14
C VAL A 84 -3.03 -13.67 -5.31
N ASP A 85 -2.47 -13.85 -6.49
CA ASP A 85 -3.17 -14.32 -7.67
C ASP A 85 -3.19 -15.86 -7.64
N GLY A 86 -4.32 -16.41 -7.20
CA GLY A 86 -4.48 -17.85 -7.06
C GLY A 86 -4.53 -18.61 -8.39
N ASP A 87 -4.79 -17.94 -9.51
CA ASP A 87 -4.80 -18.57 -10.83
C ASP A 87 -3.37 -18.87 -11.32
N CYS A 88 -2.39 -18.05 -10.92
CA CYS A 88 -0.98 -18.22 -11.29
C CYS A 88 -0.06 -18.68 -10.13
N MET A 89 -0.57 -18.73 -8.90
CA MET A 89 0.13 -19.21 -7.69
C MET A 89 -0.53 -20.49 -7.14
N PRO A 90 -0.29 -21.66 -7.76
CA PRO A 90 -0.95 -22.89 -7.33
C PRO A 90 -0.45 -23.36 -5.96
N PHE A 91 -1.38 -23.81 -5.11
CA PHE A 91 -1.04 -24.39 -3.81
C PHE A 91 -0.46 -25.80 -3.98
N VAL A 92 0.42 -26.20 -3.07
CA VAL A 92 0.99 -27.56 -3.07
C VAL A 92 -0.08 -28.62 -2.80
N SER A 93 0.07 -29.80 -3.43
CA SER A 93 -0.89 -30.90 -3.32
C SER A 93 -1.19 -31.31 -1.88
N SER A 94 -0.17 -31.34 -1.01
CA SER A 94 -0.30 -31.68 0.41
C SER A 94 -1.22 -30.75 1.20
N LEU A 95 -1.47 -29.54 0.71
CA LEU A 95 -2.44 -28.60 1.28
C LEU A 95 -3.81 -28.71 0.62
N LEU A 96 -3.89 -29.15 -0.64
CA LEU A 96 -5.16 -29.29 -1.35
C LEU A 96 -5.93 -30.56 -0.96
N THR A 97 -5.24 -31.71 -0.92
CA THR A 97 -5.87 -33.03 -0.69
C THR A 97 -6.66 -33.13 0.62
N PRO A 98 -6.24 -32.52 1.75
CA PRO A 98 -7.00 -32.57 3.01
C PRO A 98 -8.25 -31.66 3.04
N GLY A 99 -8.60 -30.99 1.94
CA GLY A 99 -9.76 -30.11 1.83
C GLY A 99 -9.72 -29.00 2.89
N GLU A 100 -10.73 -28.95 3.76
CA GLU A 100 -10.90 -27.90 4.76
C GLU A 100 -9.73 -27.79 5.76
N GLN A 101 -9.17 -28.93 6.20
CA GLN A 101 -7.99 -28.88 7.09
C GLN A 101 -6.76 -28.34 6.37
N GLY A 102 -6.66 -28.64 5.08
CA GLY A 102 -5.59 -28.17 4.21
C GLY A 102 -5.65 -26.65 3.98
N GLY A 103 -6.85 -26.13 3.73
CA GLY A 103 -7.10 -24.69 3.62
C GLY A 103 -6.74 -23.92 4.90
N ARG A 104 -7.15 -24.45 6.06
CA ARG A 104 -6.74 -23.91 7.37
C ARG A 104 -5.22 -23.87 7.52
N LYS A 105 -4.56 -24.98 7.21
CA LYS A 105 -3.10 -25.07 7.28
C LYS A 105 -2.41 -24.11 6.32
N ALA A 106 -2.93 -23.95 5.11
CA ALA A 106 -2.41 -23.02 4.10
C ALA A 106 -2.45 -21.56 4.58
N SER A 107 -3.57 -21.13 5.18
CA SER A 107 -3.72 -19.80 5.77
C SER A 107 -2.67 -19.54 6.87
N ARG A 108 -2.54 -20.46 7.82
CA ARG A 108 -1.54 -20.38 8.90
C ARG A 108 -0.11 -20.31 8.37
N LEU A 109 0.25 -21.20 7.44
CA LEU A 109 1.59 -21.27 6.88
C LEU A 109 1.94 -20.00 6.11
N LEU A 110 1.05 -19.53 5.24
CA LEU A 110 1.29 -18.31 4.48
C LEU A 110 1.48 -17.11 5.40
N LYS A 111 0.64 -16.98 6.44
CA LYS A 111 0.80 -15.93 7.46
C LYS A 111 2.12 -16.05 8.22
N ALA A 112 2.53 -17.26 8.59
CA ALA A 112 3.79 -17.51 9.27
C ALA A 112 5.00 -17.13 8.39
N ARG A 113 5.00 -17.52 7.10
CA ARG A 113 6.05 -17.15 6.14
C ARG A 113 6.15 -15.65 5.91
N VAL A 114 5.01 -14.98 5.83
CA VAL A 114 4.95 -13.52 5.74
C VAL A 114 5.58 -12.89 6.98
N LEU A 115 5.23 -13.35 8.18
CA LEU A 115 5.81 -12.84 9.42
C LEU A 115 7.30 -13.14 9.54
N GLU A 116 7.76 -14.31 9.10
CA GLU A 116 9.18 -14.70 9.05
C GLU A 116 9.97 -13.75 8.13
N HIS A 117 9.50 -13.52 6.90
CA HIS A 117 10.11 -12.58 5.97
C HIS A 117 10.15 -11.13 6.51
N LEU A 118 9.14 -10.76 7.31
CA LEU A 118 9.04 -9.45 7.91
C LEU A 118 9.80 -9.32 9.23
N GLY A 119 10.27 -10.42 9.83
CA GLY A 119 10.92 -10.42 11.14
C GLY A 119 12.14 -9.50 11.23
N ASP A 120 12.87 -9.36 10.11
CA ASP A 120 14.01 -8.43 9.99
C ASP A 120 13.58 -6.96 9.87
N LYS A 121 12.31 -6.71 9.53
CA LYS A 121 11.75 -5.37 9.36
C LYS A 121 11.15 -4.94 10.71
N LYS A 122 11.59 -3.80 11.24
CA LYS A 122 11.08 -3.22 12.49
C LYS A 122 9.62 -2.74 12.34
N LEU A 123 8.69 -3.69 12.24
CA LEU A 123 7.27 -3.39 12.17
C LEU A 123 6.78 -2.80 13.49
N PRO A 124 5.86 -1.83 13.44
CA PRO A 124 5.21 -1.35 14.65
C PRO A 124 4.55 -2.49 15.43
N PRO A 125 4.52 -2.41 16.77
CA PRO A 125 3.72 -3.33 17.58
C PRO A 125 2.27 -3.37 17.10
N ASN A 126 1.63 -4.53 17.19
CA ASN A 126 0.24 -4.77 16.78
C ASN A 126 -0.05 -4.71 15.27
N THR A 127 0.98 -4.69 14.40
CA THR A 127 0.78 -4.75 12.95
C THR A 127 0.01 -6.01 12.57
N LYS A 128 -1.13 -5.84 11.89
CA LYS A 128 -1.97 -6.96 11.43
C LYS A 128 -1.49 -7.47 10.07
N VAL A 129 -1.67 -8.76 9.79
CA VAL A 129 -1.42 -9.33 8.45
C VAL A 129 -2.76 -9.66 7.83
N VAL A 130 -3.04 -9.04 6.69
CA VAL A 130 -4.25 -9.25 5.90
C VAL A 130 -3.84 -9.98 4.63
N ILE A 131 -4.48 -11.11 4.34
CA ILE A 131 -4.17 -11.95 3.18
C ILE A 131 -5.40 -12.04 2.30
N ARG A 132 -5.24 -11.78 1.01
CA ARG A 132 -6.30 -11.92 0.02
C ARG A 132 -5.80 -12.69 -1.18
N VAL A 133 -6.35 -13.88 -1.38
CA VAL A 133 -6.15 -14.69 -2.56
C VAL A 133 -7.32 -14.44 -3.51
N TYR A 134 -7.04 -13.94 -4.71
CA TYR A 134 -8.03 -13.72 -5.76
C TYR A 134 -7.84 -14.76 -6.85
N ALA A 135 -8.91 -15.45 -7.24
CA ALA A 135 -8.88 -16.38 -8.36
C ALA A 135 -10.28 -16.57 -8.95
N ASN A 136 -10.35 -17.07 -10.19
CA ASN A 136 -11.58 -17.68 -10.69
C ASN A 136 -11.77 -19.06 -10.05
N LEU A 137 -12.55 -19.17 -8.96
CA LEU A 137 -12.67 -20.43 -8.21
C LEU A 137 -13.19 -21.59 -9.05
N SER A 138 -14.09 -21.31 -9.99
CA SER A 138 -14.65 -22.34 -10.88
C SER A 138 -13.59 -22.86 -11.85
N GLY A 139 -12.88 -21.94 -12.51
CA GLY A 139 -11.79 -22.26 -13.42
C GLY A 139 -10.63 -22.96 -12.73
N LEU A 140 -10.20 -22.43 -11.58
CA LEU A 140 -9.11 -22.97 -10.79
C LEU A 140 -9.43 -24.37 -10.22
N SER A 141 -10.65 -24.60 -9.72
CA SER A 141 -11.07 -25.94 -9.25
C SER A 141 -11.04 -26.97 -10.39
N LYS A 142 -11.50 -26.59 -11.58
CA LYS A 142 -11.41 -27.43 -12.77
C LYS A 142 -9.95 -27.71 -13.14
N ALA A 143 -9.09 -26.70 -13.11
CA ALA A 143 -7.66 -26.85 -13.40
C ALA A 143 -6.97 -27.81 -12.41
N TYR A 144 -7.26 -27.71 -11.11
CA TYR A 144 -6.73 -28.65 -10.11
C TYR A 144 -7.20 -30.09 -10.33
N ARG A 145 -8.47 -30.29 -10.68
CA ARG A 145 -9.00 -31.62 -11.02
C ARG A 145 -8.35 -32.19 -12.27
N ASP A 146 -8.25 -31.39 -13.34
CA ASP A 146 -7.68 -31.83 -14.61
C ASP A 146 -6.16 -32.08 -14.51
N ALA A 147 -5.49 -31.48 -13.52
CA ALA A 147 -4.10 -31.78 -13.15
C ALA A 147 -3.96 -33.00 -12.20
N GLY A 148 -5.06 -33.65 -11.82
CA GLY A 148 -5.05 -34.81 -10.91
C GLY A 148 -4.73 -34.47 -9.45
N LEU A 149 -4.80 -33.19 -9.06
CA LEU A 149 -4.50 -32.72 -7.71
C LEU A 149 -5.70 -32.79 -6.76
N LEU A 150 -6.91 -32.82 -7.31
CA LEU A 150 -8.17 -32.98 -6.60
C LEU A 150 -9.03 -34.05 -7.28
N HIS A 151 -9.82 -34.78 -6.49
CA HIS A 151 -10.73 -35.79 -7.02
C HIS A 151 -12.03 -35.15 -7.52
N THR A 152 -12.55 -34.16 -6.79
CA THR A 152 -13.79 -33.47 -7.13
C THR A 152 -13.66 -31.95 -7.02
N VAL A 153 -14.55 -31.24 -7.73
CA VAL A 153 -14.67 -29.77 -7.64
C VAL A 153 -15.08 -29.33 -6.24
N ALA A 154 -15.80 -30.18 -5.49
CA ALA A 154 -16.25 -29.92 -4.13
C ALA A 154 -15.07 -29.90 -3.13
N ASP A 155 -14.01 -30.67 -3.39
CA ASP A 155 -12.82 -30.73 -2.53
C ASP A 155 -12.12 -29.36 -2.47
N PHE A 156 -12.10 -28.63 -3.60
CA PHE A 156 -11.57 -27.27 -3.62
C PHE A 156 -12.44 -26.30 -2.82
N GLY A 157 -13.76 -26.45 -2.88
CA GLY A 157 -14.69 -25.66 -2.06
C GLY A 157 -14.44 -25.87 -0.56
N ALA A 158 -14.17 -27.11 -0.14
CA ALA A 158 -13.78 -27.39 1.24
C ALA A 158 -12.46 -26.70 1.62
N PHE A 159 -11.45 -26.73 0.73
CA PHE A 159 -10.19 -26.00 0.92
C PHE A 159 -10.40 -24.50 1.09
N VAL A 160 -11.15 -23.85 0.19
CA VAL A 160 -11.47 -22.42 0.25
C VAL A 160 -12.19 -22.07 1.56
N ASN A 161 -13.17 -22.87 1.96
CA ASN A 161 -13.87 -22.69 3.24
C ASN A 161 -12.92 -22.80 4.43
N GLY A 162 -11.99 -23.75 4.40
CA GLY A 162 -10.97 -23.91 5.43
C GLY A 162 -10.06 -22.70 5.55
N PHE A 163 -9.60 -22.18 4.41
CA PHE A 163 -8.76 -20.98 4.36
C PHE A 163 -9.46 -19.78 4.98
N ASN A 164 -10.71 -19.52 4.57
CA ASN A 164 -11.50 -18.37 5.01
C ASN A 164 -11.91 -18.44 6.49
N LYS A 165 -12.12 -19.65 7.04
CA LYS A 165 -12.51 -19.83 8.45
C LYS A 165 -11.35 -19.70 9.42
N GLU A 166 -10.11 -19.89 8.95
CA GLU A 166 -8.97 -20.02 9.85
C GLU A 166 -8.62 -18.71 10.55
N ASP A 167 -8.65 -17.61 9.82
CA ASP A 167 -8.25 -16.31 10.34
C ASP A 167 -9.12 -15.24 9.70
N ALA A 168 -9.71 -14.37 10.53
CA ALA A 168 -10.66 -13.35 10.07
C ALA A 168 -10.07 -12.29 9.14
N LEU A 169 -8.74 -12.25 8.96
CA LEU A 169 -8.05 -11.37 8.03
C LEU A 169 -7.49 -12.10 6.81
N CYS A 170 -7.84 -13.38 6.61
CA CYS A 170 -7.39 -14.18 5.49
C CYS A 170 -8.59 -14.61 4.64
N ASP A 171 -8.64 -14.09 3.42
CA ASP A 171 -9.75 -14.31 2.49
C ASP A 171 -9.25 -14.96 1.20
N PHE A 172 -9.98 -15.96 0.73
CA PHE A 172 -9.92 -16.53 -0.60
C PHE A 172 -11.20 -16.13 -1.32
N VAL A 173 -11.05 -15.19 -2.26
CA VAL A 173 -12.12 -14.45 -2.89
C VAL A 173 -12.30 -14.92 -4.33
N ASN A 174 -13.54 -15.28 -4.69
CA ASN A 174 -13.87 -15.51 -6.08
C ASN A 174 -13.85 -14.20 -6.86
N ALA A 175 -12.94 -14.08 -7.83
CA ALA A 175 -12.79 -12.89 -8.65
C ALA A 175 -13.86 -12.77 -9.74
N GLY A 176 -14.52 -13.88 -10.10
CA GLY A 176 -15.44 -13.99 -11.23
C GLY A 176 -14.88 -14.89 -12.32
N ASP A 177 -15.64 -15.07 -13.40
CA ASP A 177 -15.31 -15.91 -14.55
C ASP A 177 -14.77 -15.14 -15.77
N GLY A 178 -14.73 -13.81 -15.67
CA GLY A 178 -14.11 -12.95 -16.68
C GLY A 178 -12.59 -13.07 -16.72
N LYS A 179 -12.02 -12.81 -17.89
CA LYS A 179 -10.57 -12.72 -18.07
C LYS A 179 -10.04 -11.51 -17.27
N GLU A 180 -8.90 -11.67 -16.61
CA GLU A 180 -8.20 -10.60 -15.85
C GLU A 180 -8.99 -10.03 -14.64
N CYS A 181 -10.08 -10.67 -14.20
CA CYS A 181 -10.84 -10.19 -13.04
C CYS A 181 -10.03 -10.22 -11.72
N ALA A 182 -9.16 -11.22 -11.55
CA ALA A 182 -8.26 -11.30 -10.41
C ALA A 182 -7.23 -10.16 -10.47
N ASP A 183 -6.61 -9.95 -11.63
CA ASP A 183 -5.61 -8.92 -11.89
C ASP A 183 -6.15 -7.52 -11.56
N GLU A 184 -7.37 -7.19 -12.00
CA GLU A 184 -7.98 -5.88 -11.74
C GLU A 184 -8.23 -5.66 -10.24
N LYS A 185 -8.68 -6.69 -9.52
CA LYS A 185 -8.83 -6.62 -8.06
C LYS A 185 -7.48 -6.42 -7.37
N ILE A 186 -6.45 -7.14 -7.81
CA ILE A 186 -5.10 -7.05 -7.26
C ILE A 186 -4.50 -5.67 -7.54
N LYS A 187 -4.57 -5.16 -8.77
CA LYS A 187 -4.10 -3.82 -9.15
C LYS A 187 -4.76 -2.73 -8.31
N ALA A 188 -6.09 -2.77 -8.18
CA ALA A 188 -6.81 -1.79 -7.38
C ALA A 188 -6.45 -1.85 -5.89
N ALA A 189 -6.40 -3.06 -5.30
CA ALA A 189 -6.04 -3.24 -3.90
C ALA A 189 -4.58 -2.85 -3.63
N PHE A 190 -3.67 -3.15 -4.56
CA PHE A 190 -2.26 -2.79 -4.49
C PHE A 190 -2.12 -1.27 -4.46
N GLN A 191 -2.74 -0.55 -5.41
CA GLN A 191 -2.65 0.91 -5.47
C GLN A 191 -3.19 1.56 -4.19
N MET A 192 -4.36 1.13 -3.73
CA MET A 192 -4.94 1.62 -2.47
C MET A 192 -4.01 1.39 -1.28
N ALA A 193 -3.32 0.24 -1.24
CA ALA A 193 -2.41 -0.09 -0.15
C ALA A 193 -1.10 0.71 -0.23
N ILE A 194 -0.57 0.98 -1.42
CA ILE A 194 0.59 1.86 -1.62
C ILE A 194 0.32 3.26 -1.07
N ASP A 195 -0.84 3.82 -1.37
CA ASP A 195 -1.21 5.19 -0.95
C ASP A 195 -1.63 5.27 0.53
N ASN A 196 -1.93 4.12 1.16
CA ASN A 196 -2.33 4.07 2.56
C ASN A 196 -1.12 4.09 3.52
N VAL A 197 -1.05 5.11 4.38
CA VAL A 197 0.01 5.30 5.39
C VAL A 197 0.04 4.23 6.49
N GLN A 198 -1.11 3.59 6.77
CA GLN A 198 -1.23 2.51 7.75
C GLN A 198 -0.77 1.17 7.17
N CYS A 199 -0.81 1.03 5.84
CA CYS A 199 -0.23 -0.13 5.18
C CYS A 199 1.30 -0.01 5.20
N ARG A 200 1.94 -0.87 5.98
CA ARG A 200 3.40 -0.87 6.17
C ARG A 200 4.12 -1.64 5.07
N HIS A 201 3.52 -2.71 4.59
CA HIS A 201 4.03 -3.47 3.45
C HIS A 201 2.89 -4.02 2.58
N VAL A 202 3.19 -4.11 1.29
CA VAL A 202 2.38 -4.80 0.30
C VAL A 202 3.21 -5.95 -0.26
N ILE A 203 2.70 -7.16 -0.14
CA ILE A 203 3.36 -8.38 -0.60
C ILE A 203 2.54 -8.96 -1.74
N LEU A 204 3.15 -9.15 -2.92
CA LEU A 204 2.47 -9.66 -4.10
C LEU A 204 2.94 -11.07 -4.46
N GLY A 205 2.02 -12.04 -4.43
CA GLY A 205 2.19 -13.36 -5.01
C GLY A 205 1.54 -13.41 -6.39
N GLY A 206 2.32 -13.15 -7.44
CA GLY A 206 1.87 -13.20 -8.84
C GLY A 206 3.02 -13.60 -9.77
N SER A 207 3.96 -14.38 -9.25
CA SER A 207 5.27 -14.64 -9.86
C SER A 207 5.20 -15.15 -11.30
N ALA A 208 4.18 -15.96 -11.62
CA ALA A 208 4.03 -16.60 -12.92
C ALA A 208 3.37 -15.73 -14.01
N ASP A 209 2.94 -14.51 -13.71
CA ASP A 209 2.18 -13.64 -14.62
C ASP A 209 2.90 -12.32 -14.95
N ASN A 210 3.22 -12.11 -16.24
CA ASN A 210 3.82 -10.88 -16.73
C ASN A 210 2.89 -9.66 -16.58
N GLY A 211 1.58 -9.85 -16.41
CA GLY A 211 0.59 -8.78 -16.26
C GLY A 211 0.92 -7.82 -15.10
N TYR A 212 1.62 -8.28 -14.08
CA TYR A 212 2.03 -7.45 -12.93
C TYR A 212 3.29 -6.62 -13.17
N ALA A 213 4.04 -6.81 -14.27
CA ALA A 213 5.28 -6.07 -14.51
C ALA A 213 5.04 -4.56 -14.62
N ARG A 214 3.94 -4.15 -15.27
CA ARG A 214 3.55 -2.74 -15.37
C ARG A 214 3.09 -2.15 -14.05
N LEU A 215 2.45 -2.95 -13.19
CA LEU A 215 2.04 -2.54 -11.85
C LEU A 215 3.26 -2.30 -10.95
N LEU A 216 4.24 -3.20 -10.99
CA LEU A 216 5.43 -3.14 -10.15
C LEU A 216 6.48 -2.13 -10.65
N GLY A 217 6.53 -1.86 -11.95
CA GLY A 217 7.53 -0.99 -12.59
C GLY A 217 7.74 0.37 -11.90
N PRO A 218 6.68 1.14 -11.60
CA PRO A 218 6.78 2.42 -10.90
C PRO A 218 7.30 2.33 -9.46
N HIS A 219 7.32 1.14 -8.84
CA HIS A 219 7.66 0.95 -7.43
C HIS A 219 9.03 0.28 -7.21
N ARG A 220 9.86 0.19 -8.25
CA ARG A 220 11.24 -0.35 -8.16
C ARG A 220 12.00 0.25 -6.97
N GLY A 221 12.60 -0.60 -6.14
CA GLY A 221 13.37 -0.19 -4.97
C GLY A 221 12.53 0.25 -3.77
N SER A 222 11.20 0.17 -3.85
CA SER A 222 10.33 0.49 -2.72
C SER A 222 10.47 -0.56 -1.61
N ALA A 223 10.95 -0.14 -0.43
CA ALA A 223 11.01 -0.98 0.76
C ALA A 223 9.62 -1.45 1.25
N LYS A 224 8.54 -0.78 0.81
CA LYS A 224 7.16 -1.12 1.12
C LYS A 224 6.68 -2.35 0.33
N VAL A 225 7.31 -2.68 -0.80
CA VAL A 225 6.86 -3.77 -1.67
C VAL A 225 7.76 -4.99 -1.54
N ALA A 226 7.16 -6.18 -1.48
CA ALA A 226 7.87 -7.45 -1.56
C ALA A 226 7.10 -8.44 -2.44
N LEU A 227 7.77 -9.48 -2.91
CA LEU A 227 7.23 -10.49 -3.82
C LEU A 227 7.30 -11.88 -3.20
N ILE A 228 6.29 -12.71 -3.50
CA ILE A 228 6.31 -14.14 -3.19
C ILE A 228 6.59 -14.91 -4.47
N GLU A 229 7.63 -15.72 -4.44
CA GLU A 229 7.94 -16.67 -5.50
C GLU A 229 7.24 -18.01 -5.22
N GLY A 230 6.37 -18.42 -6.15
CA GLY A 230 5.78 -19.74 -6.18
C GLY A 230 6.43 -20.50 -7.34
N PRO A 231 5.80 -20.51 -8.52
CA PRO A 231 6.53 -20.78 -9.75
C PRO A 231 7.62 -19.73 -10.02
N PRO A 232 8.66 -20.06 -10.82
CA PRO A 232 9.66 -19.09 -11.20
C PRO A 232 9.06 -17.82 -11.80
N PHE A 233 9.66 -16.67 -11.48
CA PHE A 233 9.23 -15.40 -12.02
C PHE A 233 9.14 -15.43 -13.55
N ALA A 234 8.02 -14.94 -14.08
CA ALA A 234 7.81 -14.81 -15.51
C ALA A 234 8.85 -13.85 -16.11
N LYS A 235 9.15 -14.00 -17.40
CA LYS A 235 10.32 -13.36 -18.05
C LYS A 235 10.41 -11.85 -17.82
N GLU A 236 9.28 -11.14 -17.84
CA GLU A 236 9.25 -9.68 -17.64
C GLU A 236 9.38 -9.29 -16.15
N LEU A 237 9.13 -10.23 -15.24
CA LEU A 237 9.26 -10.05 -13.80
C LEU A 237 10.64 -10.40 -13.26
N VAL A 238 11.45 -11.24 -13.94
CA VAL A 238 12.75 -11.70 -13.40
C VAL A 238 13.66 -10.54 -13.03
N GLU A 239 13.90 -9.62 -13.96
CA GLU A 239 14.74 -8.44 -13.70
C GLU A 239 14.10 -7.54 -12.65
N LEU A 240 12.78 -7.38 -12.73
CA LEU A 240 12.03 -6.50 -11.84
C LEU A 240 12.09 -6.99 -10.39
N ALA A 241 11.97 -8.30 -10.16
CA ALA A 241 11.98 -8.94 -8.86
C ALA A 241 13.28 -8.69 -8.08
N SER A 242 14.42 -8.54 -8.77
CA SER A 242 15.71 -8.21 -8.14
C SER A 242 15.73 -6.84 -7.44
N HIS A 243 14.78 -5.95 -7.76
CA HIS A 243 14.65 -4.64 -7.15
C HIS A 243 13.74 -4.64 -5.90
N PHE A 244 13.20 -5.80 -5.52
CA PHE A 244 12.29 -5.97 -4.39
C PHE A 244 12.83 -7.02 -3.42
N GLY A 245 12.38 -6.97 -2.17
CA GLY A 245 12.51 -8.14 -1.31
C GLY A 245 11.65 -9.27 -1.88
N ALA A 246 12.25 -10.42 -2.17
CA ALA A 246 11.54 -11.60 -2.64
C ALA A 246 11.83 -12.77 -1.70
N PHE A 247 10.85 -13.65 -1.53
CA PHE A 247 11.00 -14.88 -0.76
C PHE A 247 10.11 -15.98 -1.35
N ASP A 248 10.55 -17.22 -1.21
CA ASP A 248 9.78 -18.37 -1.63
C ASP A 248 8.92 -18.92 -0.49
N CYS A 249 7.78 -19.51 -0.84
CA CYS A 249 6.87 -20.20 0.09
C CYS A 249 6.60 -21.62 -0.41
N GLN A 250 7.64 -22.45 -0.53
CA GLN A 250 7.57 -23.79 -1.14
C GLN A 250 6.65 -24.77 -0.40
N ASP A 251 6.38 -24.50 0.88
CA ASP A 251 5.44 -25.25 1.71
C ASP A 251 3.99 -24.83 1.51
N VAL A 252 3.75 -23.71 0.80
CA VAL A 252 2.42 -23.18 0.46
C VAL A 252 2.15 -23.30 -1.03
N PHE A 253 3.04 -22.80 -1.88
CA PHE A 253 2.89 -22.72 -3.32
C PHE A 253 3.82 -23.70 -4.05
N SER A 254 3.33 -24.28 -5.14
CA SER A 254 4.11 -25.14 -6.02
C SER A 254 5.12 -24.33 -6.82
N LYS A 255 6.31 -24.91 -7.06
CA LYS A 255 7.32 -24.38 -8.00
C LYS A 255 6.94 -24.55 -9.46
N THR A 256 5.90 -25.33 -9.75
CA THR A 256 5.46 -25.60 -11.12
C THR A 256 4.11 -24.96 -11.36
N LYS A 257 3.93 -24.42 -12.57
CA LYS A 257 2.61 -24.00 -13.04
C LYS A 257 1.69 -25.21 -13.14
N LEU A 258 0.38 -25.00 -13.01
CA LEU A 258 -0.61 -26.05 -13.27
C LEU A 258 -0.56 -26.47 -14.73
N THR A 259 0.04 -27.62 -15.01
CA THR A 259 -0.05 -28.29 -16.30
C THR A 259 -1.27 -29.19 -16.31
N VAL A 260 -2.24 -28.87 -17.16
CA VAL A 260 -3.34 -29.80 -17.48
C VAL A 260 -2.73 -31.00 -18.20
N ALA A 261 -2.93 -32.21 -17.67
CA ALA A 261 -2.56 -33.42 -18.39
C ALA A 261 -3.39 -33.47 -19.68
N GLN A 262 -2.73 -33.35 -20.84
CA GLN A 262 -3.42 -33.60 -22.10
C GLN A 262 -3.89 -35.06 -22.08
N PRO A 263 -5.16 -35.35 -22.41
CA PRO A 263 -5.57 -36.74 -22.60
C PRO A 263 -4.68 -37.32 -23.69
N LEU A 264 -4.11 -38.51 -23.43
CA LEU A 264 -3.38 -39.29 -24.43
C LEU A 264 -4.19 -39.27 -25.72
N GLY A 265 -3.61 -38.73 -26.79
CA GLY A 265 -4.29 -38.49 -28.05
C GLY A 265 -5.12 -39.71 -28.46
N THR A 266 -6.39 -39.48 -28.76
CA THR A 266 -7.26 -40.45 -29.40
C THR A 266 -6.53 -41.00 -30.62
N ILE A 267 -6.21 -42.29 -30.58
CA ILE A 267 -5.66 -43.03 -31.71
C ILE A 267 -6.70 -42.92 -32.83
N THR A 268 -6.44 -42.08 -33.83
CA THR A 268 -7.22 -42.09 -35.05
C THR A 268 -6.94 -43.41 -35.78
N PRO A 269 -7.97 -44.17 -36.20
CA PRO A 269 -7.74 -45.40 -36.95
C PRO A 269 -7.08 -45.09 -38.30
N PRO A 270 -6.29 -46.02 -38.88
CA PRO A 270 -5.57 -45.77 -40.12
C PRO A 270 -6.54 -45.43 -41.26
N ARG A 271 -6.24 -44.33 -41.94
CA ARG A 271 -6.97 -43.88 -43.12
C ARG A 271 -6.66 -44.83 -44.28
N SER A 272 -7.69 -45.44 -44.87
CA SER A 272 -7.56 -46.29 -46.06
C SER A 272 -6.91 -45.52 -47.23
N PRO A 273 -6.04 -46.14 -48.04
CA PRO A 273 -5.41 -45.48 -49.17
C PRO A 273 -6.44 -45.18 -50.28
N PRO A 274 -6.22 -44.12 -51.09
CA PRO A 274 -7.12 -43.76 -52.18
C PRO A 274 -7.05 -44.78 -53.32
N PRO A 275 -8.12 -44.94 -54.12
CA PRO A 275 -8.13 -45.84 -55.26
C PRO A 275 -7.20 -45.33 -56.37
N VAL A 276 -6.41 -46.25 -56.93
CA VAL A 276 -5.56 -46.02 -58.09
C VAL A 276 -6.46 -45.86 -59.32
N THR A 277 -6.43 -44.69 -59.95
CA THR A 277 -7.08 -44.47 -61.25
C THR A 277 -6.25 -45.13 -62.34
N VAL A 278 -6.68 -46.31 -62.81
CA VAL A 278 -6.13 -46.92 -64.02
C VAL A 278 -6.67 -46.18 -65.22
N ARG A 279 -5.76 -45.60 -66.00
CA ARG A 279 -6.07 -44.85 -67.22
C ARG A 279 -6.28 -45.83 -68.36
N THR A 280 -7.52 -46.18 -68.67
CA THR A 280 -7.85 -46.99 -69.85
C THR A 280 -7.80 -46.10 -71.08
N VAL A 281 -6.76 -46.24 -71.88
CA VAL A 281 -6.73 -45.84 -73.28
C VAL A 281 -7.37 -46.95 -74.10
N ASN A 282 -8.35 -46.65 -74.95
CA ASN A 282 -8.57 -47.43 -76.15
C ASN A 282 -9.16 -46.62 -77.30
N PHE A 283 -8.54 -46.86 -78.45
CA PHE A 283 -8.78 -46.32 -79.78
C PHE A 283 -10.03 -46.92 -80.43
N ALA A 284 -10.78 -46.13 -81.20
CA ALA A 284 -11.33 -46.54 -82.50
C ALA A 284 -11.92 -45.33 -83.25
N ALA A 285 -11.53 -45.22 -84.52
CA ALA A 285 -11.82 -44.15 -85.46
C ALA A 285 -13.00 -44.50 -86.39
N VAL A 286 -13.69 -43.45 -86.84
CA VAL A 286 -14.16 -43.14 -88.22
C VAL A 286 -14.66 -44.27 -89.12
N ALA A 287 -15.92 -44.17 -89.55
CA ALA A 287 -16.44 -44.49 -90.89
C ALA A 287 -17.84 -43.84 -91.04
N SER A 288 -18.00 -42.70 -91.73
CA SER A 288 -18.37 -42.53 -93.15
C SER A 288 -19.77 -43.01 -93.53
N ASN A 289 -20.63 -42.05 -93.90
CA ASN A 289 -21.84 -42.21 -94.72
C ASN A 289 -21.47 -42.65 -96.16
N PRO A 290 -22.38 -43.34 -96.89
CA PRO A 290 -22.87 -42.72 -98.12
C PRO A 290 -24.36 -42.95 -98.42
N ALA A 291 -24.86 -42.16 -99.36
CA ALA A 291 -26.18 -42.18 -99.95
C ALA A 291 -26.39 -43.34 -100.94
N ALA A 292 -27.65 -43.79 -101.04
CA ALA A 292 -28.39 -44.08 -102.26
C ALA A 292 -29.88 -43.89 -101.97
#